data_AF-A0AAF3E8Y5-F1
#
_entry.id   AF-A0AAF3E8Y5-F1
#
_cell.length_a   1.000
_cell.length_b   1.000
_cell.length_c   1.000
_cell.angle_alpha   90.00
_cell.angle_beta   90.00
_cell.angle_gamma   90.00
#
_symmetry.space_group_name_H-M   'P 1'
#
loop_
_entity.id
_entity.type
_entity.pdbx_description
1 polymer ?
#
loop_
_entity_poly.entity_id
_entity_poly.type
_entity_poly.pdbx_seq_one_letter_code
_entity_poly.pdbx_strand_id
1 'polypeptide(L)'
;MSTYITRAERSGSIFFRVTGLIRSGQLHWSDRPLWYDVYVSSPPLTPPVWNVKMDRHDEPLRKIFYEEDHIRAKFYQKYHRTGIINAFVPGDSISQMFINEYRALKKEEPELDEESLVDKTEKRLEAAGLTLKK
;
A
#
# COMPACT_ATOMS: atom_id res chain seq x y z
N MET A 1 43.64 14.18 8.68
CA MET A 1 42.88 13.37 9.65
C MET A 1 41.36 13.46 9.45
N SER A 2 40.77 14.65 9.25
CA SER A 2 39.30 14.83 9.14
C SER A 2 38.63 14.18 7.91
N THR A 3 39.31 14.11 6.76
CA THR A 3 38.78 13.55 5.50
C THR A 3 38.32 12.10 5.62
N TYR A 4 38.97 11.29 6.47
CA TYR A 4 38.64 9.88 6.66
C TYR A 4 37.30 9.67 7.38
N ILE A 5 36.87 10.60 8.25
CA ILE A 5 35.61 10.49 8.99
C ILE A 5 34.44 10.92 8.11
N THR A 6 34.60 11.94 7.26
CA THR A 6 33.52 12.46 6.40
C THR A 6 33.03 11.45 5.35
N ARG A 7 33.92 10.56 4.89
CA ARG A 7 33.65 9.53 3.87
C ARG A 7 33.52 8.12 4.46
N ALA A 8 33.13 8.01 5.73
CA ALA A 8 32.91 6.73 6.40
C ALA A 8 31.41 6.41 6.43
N GLU A 9 30.85 5.93 5.31
CA GLU A 9 29.41 5.67 5.16
C GLU A 9 28.88 4.61 6.13
N ARG A 10 29.73 3.66 6.55
CA ARG A 10 29.42 2.63 7.55
C ARG A 10 29.43 3.13 9.00
N SER A 11 29.97 4.32 9.25
CA SER A 11 30.10 4.89 10.60
C SER A 11 28.95 5.87 10.88
N GLY A 12 27.79 5.33 11.23
CA GLY A 12 26.60 6.11 11.59
C GLY A 12 25.91 6.80 10.40
N SER A 13 25.02 7.75 10.70
CA SER A 13 24.34 8.57 9.69
C SER A 13 25.17 9.80 9.32
N ILE A 14 24.86 10.44 8.19
CA ILE A 14 25.48 11.71 7.80
C ILE A 14 25.29 12.80 8.88
N PHE A 15 24.10 12.82 9.51
CA PHE A 15 23.78 13.76 10.58
C PHE A 15 24.67 13.54 11.81
N PHE A 16 24.88 12.28 12.20
CA PHE A 16 25.76 11.93 13.31
C PHE A 16 27.20 12.37 13.05
N ARG A 17 27.72 12.12 11.85
CA ARG A 17 29.09 12.51 11.47
C ARG A 17 29.28 14.03 11.46
N VAL A 18 28.37 14.78 10.84
CA VAL A 18 28.44 16.25 10.81
C VAL A 18 28.33 16.84 12.22
N THR A 19 27.38 16.35 13.02
CA THR A 19 27.24 16.75 14.43
C THR A 19 28.52 16.49 15.22
N GLY A 20 29.18 15.35 15.00
CA GLY A 20 30.45 15.02 15.64
C GLY A 20 31.61 15.95 15.23
N LEU A 21 31.67 16.33 13.95
CA LEU A 21 32.65 17.30 13.45
C LEU A 21 32.45 18.69 14.06
N ILE A 22 31.19 19.11 14.17
CA ILE A 22 30.82 20.38 14.83
C ILE A 22 31.25 20.34 16.31
N ARG A 23 30.87 19.29 17.05
CA ARG A 23 31.17 19.16 18.48
C ARG A 23 32.66 19.05 18.80
N SER A 24 33.44 18.45 17.91
CA SER A 24 34.90 18.34 18.05
C SER A 24 35.65 19.58 17.59
N GLY A 25 34.95 20.62 17.11
CA GLY A 25 35.54 21.87 16.61
C GLY A 25 36.22 21.74 15.24
N GLN A 26 36.11 20.59 14.57
CA GLN A 26 36.67 20.38 13.23
C GLN A 26 35.82 21.01 12.12
N LEU A 27 34.55 21.28 12.39
CA LEU A 27 33.65 22.04 11.52
C LEU A 27 33.07 23.21 12.33
N HIS A 28 33.27 24.44 11.87
CA HIS A 28 32.70 25.60 12.55
C HIS A 28 31.17 25.62 12.41
N TRP A 29 30.46 26.12 13.43
CA TRP A 29 28.99 26.12 13.42
C TRP A 29 28.39 26.95 12.28
N SER A 30 29.04 28.04 11.87
CA SER A 30 28.62 28.85 10.72
C SER A 30 28.69 28.09 9.40
N ASP A 31 29.55 27.07 9.33
CA ASP A 31 29.88 26.34 8.10
C ASP A 31 29.10 25.03 8.01
N ARG A 32 28.15 24.81 8.93
CA ARG A 32 27.28 23.64 8.88
C ARG A 32 26.50 23.61 7.55
N PRO A 33 26.24 22.43 6.99
CA PRO A 33 25.47 22.32 5.76
C PRO A 33 24.06 22.92 5.90
N LEU A 34 23.53 23.50 4.82
CA LEU A 34 22.18 24.09 4.79
C LEU A 34 21.08 23.11 5.27
N TRP A 35 21.22 21.82 4.92
CA TRP A 35 20.26 20.79 5.31
C TRP A 35 20.30 20.44 6.80
N TYR A 36 21.35 20.83 7.53
CA TYR A 36 21.53 20.43 8.94
C TYR A 36 20.39 20.94 9.81
N ASP A 37 19.99 22.20 9.65
CA ASP A 37 18.91 22.79 10.44
C ASP A 37 17.56 22.16 10.11
N VAL A 38 17.33 21.81 8.83
CA VAL A 38 16.14 21.08 8.40
C VAL A 38 16.08 19.69 9.03
N TYR A 39 17.21 18.99 9.12
CA TYR A 39 17.29 17.69 9.78
C TYR A 39 17.03 17.80 11.29
N VAL A 40 17.54 18.85 11.95
CA VAL A 40 17.29 19.11 13.38
C VAL A 40 15.82 19.43 13.65
N SER A 41 15.18 20.25 12.80
CA SER A 41 13.78 20.61 12.95
C SER A 41 12.83 19.47 12.62
N SER A 42 13.22 18.61 11.67
CA SER A 42 12.37 17.55 11.13
C SER A 42 13.18 16.28 10.88
N PRO A 43 13.61 15.59 11.95
CA PRO A 43 14.39 14.37 11.81
C PRO A 43 13.53 13.24 11.20
N PRO A 44 14.13 12.33 10.39
CA PRO A 44 13.44 11.15 9.91
C PRO A 44 13.08 10.21 11.06
N LEU A 45 12.01 9.42 10.90
CA LEU A 45 11.57 8.44 11.89
C LEU A 45 12.69 7.43 12.24
N THR A 46 13.36 6.92 11.21
CA THR A 46 14.50 6.01 11.34
C THR A 46 15.76 6.68 10.81
N PRO A 47 16.85 6.79 11.59
CA PRO A 47 18.09 7.37 11.13
C PRO A 47 18.67 6.59 9.93
N PRO A 48 19.17 7.27 8.88
CA PRO A 48 19.75 6.62 7.71
C PRO A 48 21.16 6.12 8.03
N VAL A 49 21.26 4.96 8.69
CA VAL A 49 22.52 4.23 8.90
C VAL A 49 22.72 3.17 7.82
N TRP A 50 23.95 2.71 7.61
CA TRP A 50 24.30 1.82 6.50
C TRP A 50 23.59 0.45 6.55
N ASN A 51 23.26 -0.03 7.75
CA ASN A 51 22.67 -1.35 8.00
C ASN A 51 21.31 -1.25 8.70
N VAL A 52 20.50 -0.24 8.36
CA VAL A 52 19.12 -0.17 8.88
C VAL A 52 18.37 -1.43 8.46
N LYS A 53 18.00 -2.25 9.44
CA LYS A 53 17.01 -3.29 9.26
C LYS A 53 15.65 -2.71 9.62
N MET A 54 14.74 -2.67 8.66
CA MET A 54 13.36 -2.31 8.91
C MET A 54 12.65 -3.45 9.65
N ASP A 55 11.56 -3.12 10.32
CA ASP A 55 10.69 -4.13 10.91
C ASP A 55 10.29 -5.14 9.83
N ARG A 56 10.33 -6.44 10.20
CA ARG A 56 9.98 -7.55 9.31
C ARG A 56 10.91 -7.76 8.11
N HIS A 57 12.14 -7.26 8.14
CA HIS A 57 13.12 -7.45 7.05
C HIS A 57 13.30 -8.91 6.61
N ASP A 58 13.29 -9.85 7.56
CA ASP A 58 13.50 -11.29 7.32
C ASP A 58 12.18 -12.09 7.30
N GLU A 59 11.02 -11.42 7.38
CA GLU A 59 9.71 -12.09 7.33
C GLU A 59 9.21 -12.22 5.88
N PRO A 60 8.56 -13.34 5.52
CA PRO A 60 7.93 -13.46 4.22
C PRO A 60 6.80 -12.44 4.07
N LEU A 61 6.73 -11.79 2.91
CA LEU A 61 5.68 -10.83 2.59
C LEU A 61 4.31 -11.52 2.65
N ARG A 62 3.39 -10.95 3.45
CA ARG A 62 2.02 -11.46 3.55
C ARG A 62 1.25 -11.10 2.29
N LYS A 63 0.53 -12.08 1.74
CA LYS A 63 -0.41 -11.84 0.63
C LYS A 63 -1.59 -11.02 1.14
N ILE A 64 -2.01 -10.03 0.35
CA ILE A 64 -3.18 -9.19 0.65
C ILE A 64 -4.38 -9.81 -0.06
N PHE A 65 -5.29 -10.40 0.71
CA PHE A 65 -6.56 -10.94 0.24
C PHE A 65 -7.69 -10.34 1.06
N TYR A 66 -8.80 -10.08 0.40
CA TYR A 66 -10.03 -9.59 1.02
C TYR A 66 -11.14 -10.63 0.88
N GLU A 67 -12.17 -10.52 1.72
CA GLU A 67 -13.30 -11.47 1.71
C GLU A 67 -14.05 -11.45 0.36
N GLU A 68 -14.11 -10.29 -0.30
CA GLU A 68 -14.69 -10.16 -1.63
C GLU A 68 -13.91 -10.91 -2.72
N ASP A 69 -12.63 -11.22 -2.51
CA ASP A 69 -11.82 -11.89 -3.54
C ASP A 69 -12.30 -13.30 -3.81
N HIS A 70 -12.93 -13.96 -2.83
CA HIS A 70 -13.58 -15.25 -3.03
C HIS A 70 -14.74 -15.16 -4.04
N ILE A 71 -15.60 -14.16 -3.87
CA ILE A 71 -16.76 -13.94 -4.76
C ILE A 71 -16.29 -13.41 -6.11
N ARG A 72 -15.29 -12.52 -6.12
CA ARG A 72 -14.67 -12.01 -7.35
C ARG A 72 -14.04 -13.13 -8.17
N ALA A 73 -13.40 -14.11 -7.53
CA ALA A 73 -12.86 -15.29 -8.20
C ALA A 73 -13.97 -16.14 -8.82
N LYS A 74 -15.06 -16.43 -8.09
CA LYS A 74 -16.23 -17.13 -8.61
C LYS A 74 -16.87 -16.39 -9.80
N PHE A 75 -16.96 -15.06 -9.71
CA PHE A 75 -17.46 -14.21 -10.78
C PHE A 75 -16.61 -14.34 -12.05
N TYR A 76 -15.29 -14.20 -11.96
CA TYR A 76 -14.42 -14.31 -13.13
C TYR A 76 -14.27 -15.75 -13.66
N GLN A 77 -14.55 -16.78 -12.85
CA GLN A 77 -14.68 -18.16 -13.34
C GLN A 77 -15.94 -18.35 -14.19
N LYS A 78 -17.05 -17.68 -13.84
CA LYS A 78 -18.33 -17.79 -14.54
C LYS A 78 -18.46 -16.81 -15.72
N TYR A 79 -17.82 -15.64 -15.63
CA TYR A 79 -17.95 -14.54 -16.59
C TYR A 79 -16.58 -14.08 -17.09
N HIS A 80 -16.30 -14.38 -18.36
CA HIS A 80 -15.00 -14.08 -18.97
C HIS A 80 -14.94 -12.68 -19.60
N ARG A 81 -16.10 -12.06 -19.90
CA ARG A 81 -16.20 -10.78 -20.62
C ARG A 81 -16.86 -9.72 -19.75
N THR A 82 -16.07 -8.91 -19.06
CA THR A 82 -16.53 -8.00 -17.99
C THR A 82 -16.37 -6.52 -18.34
N GLY A 83 -16.43 -6.20 -19.64
CA GLY A 83 -16.30 -4.83 -20.15
C GLY A 83 -14.87 -4.30 -20.11
N ILE A 84 -14.70 -3.04 -20.48
CA ILE A 84 -13.40 -2.33 -20.41
C ILE A 84 -13.35 -1.61 -19.07
N ILE A 85 -12.26 -1.81 -18.33
CA ILE A 85 -12.00 -1.11 -17.07
C ILE A 85 -11.17 0.13 -17.38
N ASN A 86 -11.64 1.30 -16.95
CA ASN A 86 -10.88 2.54 -17.03
C ASN A 86 -10.28 2.87 -15.67
N ALA A 87 -8.96 2.74 -15.52
CA ALA A 87 -8.26 3.03 -14.27
C ALA A 87 -8.05 4.54 -14.01
N PHE A 88 -8.32 5.41 -14.99
CA PHE A 88 -8.12 6.86 -14.86
C PHE A 88 -9.35 7.59 -14.31
N VAL A 89 -10.53 7.00 -14.44
CA VAL A 89 -11.78 7.59 -13.98
C VAL A 89 -12.27 6.79 -12.77
N PRO A 90 -12.62 7.45 -11.66
CA PRO A 90 -13.26 6.75 -10.56
C PRO A 90 -14.59 6.18 -11.04
N GLY A 91 -14.72 4.86 -11.02
CA GLY A 91 -15.91 4.16 -11.44
C GLY A 91 -15.84 2.69 -11.03
N ASP A 92 -16.99 2.12 -10.69
CA ASP A 92 -17.07 0.72 -10.33
C ASP A 92 -16.97 -0.15 -11.60
N SER A 93 -16.13 -1.19 -11.55
CA SER A 93 -16.15 -2.24 -12.56
C SER A 93 -17.45 -3.05 -12.44
N ILE A 94 -17.82 -3.78 -13.50
CA ILE A 94 -18.98 -4.68 -13.46
C ILE A 94 -18.83 -5.71 -12.32
N SER A 95 -17.62 -6.23 -12.11
CA SER A 95 -17.31 -7.10 -10.97
C SER A 95 -17.50 -6.41 -9.63
N GLN A 96 -17.18 -5.12 -9.51
CA GLN A 96 -17.37 -4.37 -8.28
C GLN A 96 -18.86 -4.09 -8.01
N MET A 97 -19.64 -3.72 -9.04
CA MET A 97 -21.09 -3.59 -8.93
C MET A 97 -21.74 -4.90 -8.47
N PHE A 98 -21.29 -6.03 -9.04
CA PHE A 98 -21.76 -7.35 -8.62
C PHE A 98 -21.48 -7.64 -7.15
N ILE A 99 -20.26 -7.35 -6.69
CA ILE A 99 -19.86 -7.55 -5.28
C ILE A 99 -20.65 -6.63 -4.35
N ASN A 100 -20.92 -5.39 -4.76
CA ASN A 100 -21.70 -4.43 -3.98
C ASN A 100 -23.15 -4.92 -3.79
N GLU A 101 -23.80 -5.39 -4.85
CA GLU A 101 -25.15 -5.98 -4.78
C GLU A 101 -25.15 -7.29 -3.98
N TYR A 102 -24.13 -8.15 -4.14
CA TYR A 102 -23.97 -9.36 -3.35
C TYR A 102 -23.87 -9.06 -1.86
N ARG A 103 -23.08 -8.05 -1.48
CA ARG A 103 -22.96 -7.60 -0.09
C ARG A 103 -24.27 -7.03 0.45
N ALA A 104 -25.02 -6.29 -0.37
CA ALA A 104 -26.33 -5.76 0.02
C ALA A 104 -27.32 -6.91 0.29
N LEU A 105 -27.40 -7.90 -0.60
CA LEU A 105 -28.28 -9.06 -0.44
C LEU A 105 -27.87 -9.95 0.74
N LYS A 106 -26.57 -10.17 0.96
CA LYS A 106 -26.06 -10.92 2.11
C LYS A 106 -26.42 -10.24 3.45
N LYS A 107 -26.56 -8.92 3.46
CA LYS A 107 -27.00 -8.16 4.64
C LYS A 107 -28.51 -8.25 4.87
N GLU A 108 -29.29 -8.30 3.80
CA GLU A 108 -30.75 -8.45 3.84
C GLU A 108 -31.15 -9.88 4.24
N GLU A 109 -30.47 -10.89 3.72
CA GLU A 109 -30.77 -12.31 3.92
C GLU A 109 -29.50 -13.11 4.31
N PRO A 110 -29.10 -13.11 5.59
CA PRO A 110 -27.86 -13.75 6.04
C PRO A 110 -27.93 -15.29 6.07
N GLU A 111 -29.13 -15.87 6.12
CA GLU A 111 -29.37 -17.33 6.21
C GLU A 111 -29.31 -18.03 4.83
N LEU A 112 -29.19 -17.27 3.74
CA LEU A 112 -29.22 -17.83 2.39
C LEU A 112 -27.86 -18.41 2.00
N ASP A 113 -27.89 -19.53 1.28
CA ASP A 113 -26.67 -20.15 0.74
C ASP A 113 -25.99 -19.26 -0.31
N GLU A 114 -24.66 -19.36 -0.41
CA GLU A 114 -23.86 -18.51 -1.30
C GLU A 114 -24.26 -18.66 -2.77
N GLU A 115 -24.60 -19.86 -3.22
CA GLU A 115 -25.01 -20.12 -4.61
C GLU A 115 -26.37 -19.47 -4.90
N SER A 116 -27.30 -19.56 -3.95
CA SER A 116 -28.60 -18.89 -4.04
C SER A 116 -28.49 -17.37 -4.03
N LEU A 117 -27.54 -16.80 -3.26
CA LEU A 117 -27.25 -15.36 -3.26
C LEU A 117 -26.68 -14.91 -4.60
N VAL A 118 -25.76 -15.68 -5.19
CA VAL A 118 -25.18 -15.39 -6.52
C VAL A 118 -26.27 -15.37 -7.59
N ASP A 119 -27.16 -16.37 -7.61
CA ASP A 119 -28.26 -16.40 -8.58
C ASP A 119 -29.26 -15.23 -8.40
N LYS A 120 -29.52 -14.81 -7.16
CA LYS A 120 -30.33 -13.61 -6.89
C LYS A 120 -29.64 -12.32 -7.33
N THR A 121 -28.32 -12.21 -7.12
CA THR A 121 -27.55 -11.05 -7.59
C THR A 121 -27.57 -10.93 -9.11
N GLU A 122 -27.49 -12.06 -9.83
CA GLU A 122 -27.54 -12.09 -11.29
C GLU A 122 -28.87 -11.53 -11.79
N LYS A 123 -29.99 -12.00 -11.23
CA LYS A 123 -31.33 -11.51 -11.58
C LYS A 123 -31.50 -10.02 -11.30
N ARG A 124 -30.94 -9.52 -10.19
CA ARG A 124 -31.01 -8.10 -9.82
C ARG A 124 -30.19 -7.22 -10.75
N LEU A 125 -29.01 -7.67 -11.18
CA LEU A 125 -28.17 -6.97 -12.14
C LEU A 125 -28.74 -7.00 -13.57
N GLU A 126 -29.36 -8.11 -13.97
CA GLU A 126 -30.09 -8.21 -15.24
C GLU A 126 -31.29 -7.25 -15.26
N ALA A 127 -32.02 -7.12 -14.15
CA ALA A 127 -33.10 -6.14 -14.01
C ALA A 127 -32.60 -4.68 -14.07
N ALA A 128 -31.35 -4.44 -13.63
CA ALA A 128 -30.68 -3.14 -13.77
C ALA A 128 -30.12 -2.89 -15.19
N GLY A 129 -30.30 -3.82 -16.12
CA GLY A 129 -29.87 -3.70 -17.53
C GLY A 129 -28.41 -4.11 -17.81
N LEU A 130 -27.72 -4.72 -16.84
CA LEU A 130 -26.35 -5.22 -17.02
C LEU A 130 -26.39 -6.65 -17.55
N THR A 131 -26.01 -6.86 -18.82
CA THR A 131 -25.94 -8.21 -19.41
C THR A 131 -24.60 -8.87 -19.08
N LEU A 132 -24.62 -9.86 -18.19
CA LEU A 132 -23.46 -10.70 -17.88
C LEU A 132 -23.34 -11.85 -18.88
N LYS A 133 -22.35 -11.80 -19.77
CA LYS A 133 -22.08 -12.91 -20.71
C LYS A 133 -21.16 -13.94 -20.06
N LYS A 134 -21.65 -15.19 -19.96
CA LYS A 134 -20.87 -16.35 -19.49
C LYS A 134 -19.64 -16.57 -20.39
#